data_AF-A0A7R9TRV6-F1
#
_entry.id   AF-A0A7R9TRV6-F1
#
_cell.length_a   1.000
_cell.length_b   1.000
_cell.length_c   1.000
_cell.angle_alpha   90.00
_cell.angle_beta   90.00
_cell.angle_gamma   90.00
#
_symmetry.space_group_name_H-M   'P 1'
#
loop_
_entity.id
_entity.type
_entity.pdbx_description
1 polymer ?
#
loop_
_entity_poly.entity_id
_entity_poly.type
_entity_poly.pdbx_seq_one_letter_code
_entity_poly.pdbx_strand_id
1 'polypeptide(L)'
;SDDAAAIATTTPAKPPAPARPHARKQAAVDGTFVKRMAFILQIVVPSLNSKEAALLAIQTLLLVSRSFISLRIARKGGDGLQAVMEHSWKKFGIVLGDFFVSGVAASVVNSALKYMTNSISLSFRQRLTTYVHQRYLSDQAYYRAAVLRVGNLDNADQRIADDLNQFCHTASDLFSRTFKPLLDVILSTMRMGENMGYGGLVVLYSYFLFSGAVIRAVSPPFSEYIARSQKLEGDFRRMHSRLITLAEEVAF
;
A
#
# COMPACT_ATOMS: atom_id res chain seq x y z
N SER A 1 31.96 -75.97 31.11
CA SER A 1 30.55 -75.75 30.79
C SER A 1 30.20 -74.35 31.21
N ASP A 2 29.74 -73.58 30.23
CA ASP A 2 29.07 -72.27 30.30
C ASP A 2 29.82 -71.02 30.76
N ASP A 3 30.43 -70.40 29.74
CA ASP A 3 30.37 -68.98 29.42
C ASP A 3 28.95 -68.38 29.56
N ALA A 4 28.84 -67.20 30.17
CA ALA A 4 27.85 -66.18 29.79
C ALA A 4 28.18 -64.82 30.45
N ALA A 5 29.09 -64.07 29.83
CA ALA A 5 29.30 -62.66 30.13
C ALA A 5 28.10 -61.83 29.63
N ALA A 6 27.43 -61.14 30.55
CA ALA A 6 26.33 -60.23 30.24
C ALA A 6 26.87 -58.92 29.63
N ILE A 7 26.74 -58.79 28.31
CA ILE A 7 27.03 -57.55 27.57
C ILE A 7 25.79 -56.66 27.63
N ALA A 8 25.87 -55.59 28.43
CA ALA A 8 24.86 -54.54 28.46
C ALA A 8 24.84 -53.78 27.12
N THR A 9 23.75 -53.92 26.38
CA THR A 9 23.49 -53.22 25.12
C THR A 9 23.02 -51.79 25.44
N THR A 10 23.93 -50.82 25.37
CA THR A 10 23.57 -49.39 25.40
C THR A 10 23.01 -48.99 24.04
N THR A 11 21.70 -48.74 23.99
CA THR A 11 21.02 -48.18 22.82
C THR A 11 21.50 -46.74 22.59
N PRO A 12 21.95 -46.35 21.38
CA PRO A 12 22.37 -44.98 21.13
C PRO A 12 21.17 -44.04 21.16
N ALA A 13 21.27 -42.98 21.98
CA ALA A 13 20.25 -41.97 22.14
C ALA A 13 19.97 -41.25 20.80
N LYS A 14 18.68 -41.23 20.43
CA LYS A 14 18.16 -40.53 19.24
C LYS A 14 18.55 -39.03 19.29
N PRO A 15 19.15 -38.47 18.23
CA PRO A 15 19.51 -37.06 18.22
C PRO A 15 18.26 -36.17 18.35
N PRO A 16 18.36 -35.03 19.05
CA PRO A 16 17.23 -34.13 19.25
C PRO A 16 16.70 -33.64 17.90
N ALA A 17 15.38 -33.75 17.72
CA ALA A 17 14.71 -33.32 16.50
C ALA A 17 14.98 -31.83 16.23
N PRO A 18 15.23 -31.42 14.97
CA PRO A 18 15.45 -30.02 14.63
C PRO A 18 14.24 -29.19 15.06
N ALA A 19 14.50 -28.09 15.76
CA ALA A 19 13.48 -27.16 16.22
C ALA A 19 12.59 -26.74 15.04
N ARG A 20 11.28 -26.97 15.17
CA ARG A 20 10.31 -26.58 14.15
C ARG A 20 10.40 -25.06 13.96
N PRO A 21 10.55 -24.54 12.72
CA PRO A 21 10.59 -23.11 12.49
C PRO A 21 9.28 -22.52 13.01
N HIS A 22 9.37 -21.54 13.92
CA HIS A 22 8.22 -20.84 14.46
C HIS A 22 7.37 -20.33 13.28
N ALA A 23 6.13 -20.81 13.20
CA ALA A 23 5.17 -20.35 12.22
C ALA A 23 4.98 -18.84 12.41
N ARG A 24 5.59 -18.05 11.52
CA ARG A 24 5.47 -16.60 11.50
C ARG A 24 3.98 -16.29 11.32
N LYS A 25 3.32 -15.86 12.39
CA LYS A 25 1.89 -15.46 12.36
C LYS A 25 1.71 -14.52 11.17
N GLN A 26 0.81 -14.88 10.26
CA GLN A 26 0.43 -14.01 9.15
C GLN A 26 0.04 -12.66 9.73
N ALA A 27 0.63 -11.58 9.22
CA ALA A 27 0.35 -10.23 9.66
C ALA A 27 -1.09 -9.88 9.27
N ALA A 28 -2.04 -10.18 10.14
CA ALA A 28 -3.40 -9.74 9.99
C ALA A 28 -3.48 -8.23 10.28
N VAL A 29 -4.39 -7.54 9.59
CA VAL A 29 -4.72 -6.14 9.87
C VAL A 29 -5.54 -6.09 11.16
N ASP A 30 -4.85 -6.24 12.28
CA ASP A 30 -5.45 -6.29 13.62
C ASP A 30 -5.56 -4.90 14.24
N GLY A 31 -6.35 -4.74 15.31
CA GLY A 31 -6.44 -3.48 16.05
C GLY A 31 -5.08 -2.97 16.57
N THR A 32 -4.13 -3.88 16.82
CA THR A 32 -2.75 -3.53 17.18
C THR A 32 -1.97 -2.91 16.02
N PHE A 33 -2.21 -3.37 14.78
CA PHE A 33 -1.62 -2.77 13.59
C PHE A 33 -2.10 -1.34 13.43
N VAL A 34 -3.40 -1.09 13.61
CA VAL A 34 -3.98 0.26 13.53
C VAL A 34 -3.38 1.19 14.58
N LYS A 35 -3.23 0.73 15.83
CA LYS A 35 -2.58 1.52 16.90
C LYS A 35 -1.13 1.87 16.56
N ARG A 36 -0.36 0.92 16.04
CA ARG A 36 1.04 1.15 15.61
C ARG A 36 1.11 2.11 14.43
N MET A 37 0.20 1.97 13.46
CA MET A 37 0.09 2.87 12.33
C MET A 37 -0.23 4.29 12.77
N ALA A 38 -1.21 4.46 13.67
CA ALA A 38 -1.58 5.77 14.21
C ALA A 38 -0.42 6.45 14.94
N PHE A 39 0.34 5.69 15.74
CA PHE A 39 1.55 6.19 16.40
C PHE A 39 2.61 6.68 15.40
N ILE A 40 2.89 5.91 14.34
CA ILE A 40 3.84 6.32 13.29
C ILE A 40 3.32 7.56 12.56
N LEU A 41 2.02 7.61 12.25
CA LEU A 41 1.39 8.75 11.58
C LEU A 41 1.50 10.03 12.42
N GLN A 42 1.38 9.92 13.75
CA GLN A 42 1.53 11.04 14.67
C GLN A 42 2.97 11.58 14.72
N ILE A 43 3.98 10.73 14.52
CA ILE A 43 5.38 11.16 14.41
C ILE A 43 5.61 11.91 13.10
N VAL A 44 5.01 11.40 12.03
CA VAL A 44 5.19 11.89 10.66
C VAL A 44 4.41 13.20 10.40
N VAL A 45 3.19 13.31 10.93
CA VAL A 45 2.34 14.51 10.85
C VAL A 45 2.01 14.95 12.28
N PRO A 46 2.88 15.74 12.93
CA PRO A 46 2.73 16.05 14.36
C PRO A 46 1.61 17.06 14.66
N SER A 47 1.22 17.91 13.70
CA SER A 47 0.16 18.90 13.90
C SER A 47 -0.43 19.40 12.58
N LEU A 48 -1.65 19.96 12.65
CA LEU A 48 -2.34 20.57 11.52
C LEU A 48 -1.70 21.89 11.04
N ASN A 49 -0.77 22.46 11.81
CA ASN A 49 0.00 23.67 11.43
C ASN A 49 1.44 23.33 11.01
N SER A 50 1.67 22.08 10.61
CA SER A 50 2.98 21.61 10.16
C SER A 50 3.16 21.78 8.65
N LYS A 51 4.41 21.76 8.17
CA LYS A 51 4.74 21.81 6.73
C LYS A 51 4.04 20.68 5.97
N GLU A 52 3.89 19.54 6.63
CA GLU A 52 3.29 18.31 6.13
C GLU A 52 1.78 18.48 5.95
N ALA A 53 1.11 19.12 6.92
CA ALA A 53 -0.30 19.47 6.79
C ALA A 53 -0.54 20.44 5.62
N ALA A 54 0.35 21.40 5.39
CA ALA A 54 0.28 22.29 4.22
C ALA A 54 0.46 21.52 2.90
N LEU A 55 1.40 20.56 2.83
CA LEU A 55 1.57 19.70 1.65
C LEU A 55 0.31 18.86 1.38
N LEU A 56 -0.32 18.30 2.42
CA LEU A 56 -1.57 17.54 2.31
C LEU A 56 -2.75 18.43 1.87
N ALA A 57 -2.83 19.66 2.38
CA ALA A 57 -3.85 20.63 1.98
C ALA A 57 -3.71 21.02 0.49
N ILE A 58 -2.49 21.32 0.04
CA ILE A 58 -2.20 21.62 -1.37
C ILE A 58 -2.54 20.40 -2.25
N GLN A 59 -2.20 19.20 -1.80
CA GLN A 59 -2.53 17.98 -2.54
C GLN A 59 -4.05 17.78 -2.65
N THR A 60 -4.80 18.06 -1.58
CA THR A 60 -6.27 18.01 -1.59
C THR A 60 -6.85 19.01 -2.58
N LEU A 61 -6.32 20.24 -2.61
CA LEU A 61 -6.73 21.27 -3.58
C LEU A 61 -6.43 20.85 -5.03
N LEU A 62 -5.28 20.23 -5.29
CA LEU A 62 -4.95 19.70 -6.62
C LEU A 62 -5.88 18.55 -7.03
N LEU A 63 -6.29 17.69 -6.11
CA LEU A 63 -7.26 16.63 -6.38
C LEU A 63 -8.61 17.21 -6.79
N VAL A 64 -9.11 18.20 -6.05
CA VAL A 64 -10.35 18.92 -6.38
C VAL A 64 -10.23 19.59 -7.75
N SER A 65 -9.13 20.29 -8.01
CA SER A 65 -8.87 20.96 -9.30
C SER A 65 -8.89 19.97 -10.46
N ARG A 66 -8.27 18.78 -10.29
CA ARG A 66 -8.30 17.70 -11.28
C ARG A 66 -9.72 17.23 -11.59
N SER A 67 -10.54 17.05 -10.56
CA SER A 67 -11.93 16.61 -10.74
C SER A 67 -12.77 17.67 -11.48
N PHE A 68 -12.54 18.96 -11.20
CA PHE A 68 -13.15 20.04 -11.98
C PHE A 68 -12.73 20.05 -13.45
N ILE A 69 -11.43 19.85 -13.74
CA ILE A 69 -10.94 19.76 -15.13
C ILE A 69 -11.58 18.56 -15.84
N SER A 70 -11.64 17.40 -15.18
CA SER A 70 -12.27 16.20 -15.75
C SER A 70 -13.74 16.44 -16.09
N LEU A 71 -14.48 17.14 -15.22
CA LEU A 71 -15.86 17.49 -15.50
C LEU A 71 -15.99 18.49 -16.66
N ARG A 72 -15.12 19.51 -16.71
CA ARG A 72 -15.10 20.48 -17.80
C ARG A 72 -14.88 19.77 -19.15
N ILE A 73 -13.94 18.83 -19.20
CA ILE A 73 -13.66 18.01 -20.38
C ILE A 73 -14.90 17.19 -20.76
N ALA A 74 -15.56 16.54 -19.80
CA ALA A 74 -16.75 15.73 -20.07
C ALA A 74 -17.90 16.56 -20.67
N ARG A 75 -18.16 17.77 -20.14
CA ARG A 75 -19.19 18.68 -20.68
C ARG A 75 -18.85 19.17 -22.09
N LYS A 76 -17.61 19.62 -22.29
CA LYS A 76 -17.13 20.09 -23.59
C LYS A 76 -17.10 18.98 -24.64
N GLY A 77 -16.85 17.73 -24.23
CA GLY A 77 -16.97 16.57 -25.11
C GLY A 77 -18.38 16.39 -25.68
N GLY A 78 -19.42 16.59 -24.85
CA GLY A 78 -20.82 16.60 -25.28
C GLY A 78 -21.13 17.74 -26.26
N ASP A 79 -20.71 18.96 -25.93
CA ASP A 79 -20.89 20.14 -26.80
C ASP A 79 -20.19 19.96 -28.16
N GLY A 80 -19.03 19.30 -28.15
CA GLY A 80 -18.26 18.99 -29.36
C GLY A 80 -18.99 18.02 -30.28
N LEU A 81 -19.55 16.94 -29.72
CA LEU A 81 -20.38 16.00 -30.46
C LEU A 81 -21.60 16.70 -31.06
N GLN A 82 -22.27 17.56 -30.29
CA GLN A 82 -23.40 18.34 -30.78
C GLN A 82 -23.00 19.28 -31.94
N ALA A 83 -21.87 19.98 -31.83
CA ALA A 83 -21.38 20.88 -32.88
C ALA A 83 -21.07 20.13 -34.20
N VAL A 84 -20.61 18.89 -34.12
CA VAL A 84 -20.41 18.01 -35.30
C VAL A 84 -21.76 17.63 -35.90
N MET A 85 -22.74 17.23 -35.09
CA MET A 85 -24.09 16.88 -35.56
C MET A 85 -24.80 18.08 -36.22
N GLU A 86 -24.58 19.29 -35.71
CA GLU A 86 -25.09 20.56 -36.28
C GLU A 86 -24.28 21.06 -37.50
N HIS A 87 -23.25 20.33 -37.93
CA HIS A 87 -22.33 20.73 -39.02
C HIS A 87 -21.64 22.11 -38.80
N SER A 88 -21.53 22.56 -37.55
CA SER A 88 -21.01 23.89 -37.21
C SER A 88 -19.51 23.86 -36.91
N TRP A 89 -18.69 23.93 -37.96
CA TRP A 89 -17.22 23.91 -37.87
C TRP A 89 -16.61 25.00 -36.98
N LYS A 90 -17.24 26.18 -36.90
CA LYS A 90 -16.79 27.27 -36.02
C LYS A 90 -16.96 26.91 -34.54
N LYS A 91 -18.12 26.38 -34.16
CA LYS A 91 -18.39 25.91 -32.79
C LYS A 91 -17.45 24.74 -32.44
N PHE A 92 -17.29 23.80 -33.38
CA PHE A 92 -16.38 22.67 -33.21
C PHE A 92 -14.94 23.12 -32.95
N GLY A 93 -14.41 24.08 -33.71
CA GLY A 93 -13.06 24.61 -33.51
C GLY A 93 -12.84 25.25 -32.14
N ILE A 94 -13.82 26.01 -31.63
CA ILE A 94 -13.76 26.60 -30.28
C ILE A 94 -13.75 25.51 -29.20
N VAL A 95 -14.64 24.53 -29.31
CA VAL A 95 -14.71 23.41 -28.37
C VAL A 95 -13.42 22.60 -28.39
N LEU A 96 -12.85 22.37 -29.57
CA LEU A 96 -11.59 21.66 -29.74
C LEU A 96 -10.42 22.42 -29.09
N GLY A 97 -10.34 23.74 -29.28
CA GLY A 97 -9.33 24.57 -28.60
C GLY A 97 -9.46 24.51 -27.07
N ASP A 98 -10.68 24.63 -26.55
CA ASP A 98 -10.97 24.48 -25.12
C ASP A 98 -10.58 23.10 -24.58
N PHE A 99 -10.78 22.04 -25.38
CA PHE A 99 -10.40 20.68 -25.05
C PHE A 99 -8.87 20.53 -24.96
N PHE A 100 -8.12 21.10 -25.91
CA PHE A 100 -6.65 21.13 -25.86
C PHE A 100 -6.13 21.86 -24.62
N VAL A 101 -6.65 23.06 -24.32
CA VAL A 101 -6.25 23.82 -23.11
C VAL A 101 -6.54 23.02 -21.84
N SER A 102 -7.72 22.40 -21.76
CA SER A 102 -8.10 21.56 -20.62
C SER A 102 -7.21 20.32 -20.49
N GLY A 103 -6.77 19.73 -21.61
CA GLY A 103 -5.83 18.61 -21.65
C GLY A 103 -4.43 18.99 -21.13
N VAL A 104 -3.91 20.15 -21.55
CA VAL A 104 -2.63 20.69 -21.03
C VAL A 104 -2.74 20.95 -19.53
N ALA A 105 -3.81 21.62 -19.09
CA ALA A 105 -4.05 21.86 -17.66
C ALA A 105 -4.15 20.55 -16.86
N ALA A 106 -4.84 19.54 -17.40
CA ALA A 106 -4.93 18.21 -16.79
C ALA A 106 -3.54 17.57 -16.62
N SER A 107 -2.68 17.66 -17.64
CA SER A 107 -1.30 17.14 -17.59
C SER A 107 -0.46 17.82 -16.52
N VAL A 108 -0.56 19.16 -16.41
CA VAL A 108 0.13 19.94 -15.37
C VAL A 108 -0.35 19.52 -13.98
N VAL A 109 -1.66 19.44 -13.75
CA VAL A 109 -2.21 19.01 -12.45
C VAL A 109 -1.82 17.57 -12.11
N ASN A 110 -1.80 16.67 -13.09
CA ASN A 110 -1.34 15.28 -12.89
C ASN A 110 0.14 15.23 -12.48
N SER A 111 0.98 16.02 -13.15
CA SER A 111 2.40 16.11 -12.84
C SER A 111 2.63 16.72 -11.45
N ALA A 112 1.86 17.77 -11.10
CA ALA A 112 1.89 18.38 -9.78
C ALA A 112 1.45 17.40 -8.68
N LEU A 113 0.40 16.60 -8.90
CA LEU A 113 -0.03 15.57 -7.95
C LEU A 113 1.07 14.52 -7.71
N LYS A 114 1.77 14.09 -8.78
CA LYS A 114 2.89 13.15 -8.66
C LYS A 114 4.05 13.78 -7.89
N TYR A 115 4.40 15.03 -8.20
CA TYR A 115 5.41 15.79 -7.46
C TYR A 115 5.05 15.91 -5.98
N MET A 116 3.82 16.28 -5.66
CA MET A 116 3.36 16.43 -4.27
C MET A 116 3.41 15.10 -3.50
N THR A 117 3.02 13.99 -4.14
CA THR A 117 3.10 12.65 -3.53
C THR A 117 4.55 12.31 -3.16
N ASN A 118 5.49 12.58 -4.05
CA ASN A 118 6.92 12.35 -3.81
C ASN A 118 7.47 13.28 -2.72
N SER A 119 7.07 14.55 -2.72
CA SER A 119 7.48 15.54 -1.71
C SER A 119 6.98 15.16 -0.31
N ILE A 120 5.75 14.67 -0.20
CA ILE A 120 5.18 14.15 1.06
C ILE A 120 5.97 12.92 1.50
N SER A 121 6.23 11.97 0.61
CA SER A 121 7.05 10.79 0.91
C SER A 121 8.44 11.16 1.43
N LEU A 122 9.08 12.16 0.82
CA LEU A 122 10.39 12.62 1.25
C LEU A 122 10.34 13.26 2.63
N SER A 123 9.37 14.13 2.87
CA SER A 123 9.16 14.78 4.17
C SER A 123 8.87 13.75 5.27
N PHE A 124 8.04 12.76 4.98
CA PHE A 124 7.72 11.66 5.88
C PHE A 124 8.97 10.86 6.23
N ARG A 125 9.77 10.50 5.21
CA ARG A 125 11.05 9.82 5.39
C ARG A 125 12.02 10.64 6.24
N GLN A 126 12.19 11.93 5.94
CA GLN A 126 13.09 12.79 6.71
C GLN A 126 12.72 12.81 8.20
N ARG A 127 11.43 12.99 8.54
CA ARG A 127 10.99 13.00 9.94
C ARG A 127 11.13 11.65 10.60
N LEU A 128 10.62 10.59 9.97
CA LEU A 128 10.58 9.27 10.55
C LEU A 128 11.99 8.71 10.73
N THR A 129 12.85 8.82 9.72
CA THR A 129 14.25 8.41 9.82
C THR A 129 14.98 9.23 10.88
N THR A 130 14.81 10.55 10.94
CA THR A 130 15.48 11.37 11.98
C THR A 130 15.05 10.95 13.39
N TYR A 131 13.75 10.76 13.61
CA TYR A 131 13.21 10.33 14.91
C TYR A 131 13.74 8.94 15.32
N VAL A 132 13.68 7.97 14.41
CA VAL A 132 14.14 6.61 14.68
C VAL A 132 15.65 6.57 14.89
N HIS A 133 16.41 7.30 14.06
CA HIS A 133 17.87 7.34 14.15
C HIS A 133 18.35 8.01 15.44
N GLN A 134 17.69 9.10 15.86
CA GLN A 134 17.97 9.73 17.16
C GLN A 134 17.71 8.76 18.32
N ARG A 135 16.60 8.01 18.28
CA ARG A 135 16.29 7.03 19.34
C ARG A 135 17.22 5.82 19.31
N TYR A 136 17.66 5.39 18.13
CA TYR A 136 18.59 4.28 17.95
C TYR A 136 20.00 4.60 18.47
N LEU A 137 20.47 5.84 18.28
CA LEU A 137 21.77 6.29 18.78
C LEU A 137 21.78 6.70 20.26
N SER A 138 20.61 6.96 20.85
CA SER A 138 20.49 7.30 22.28
C SER A 138 20.59 6.06 23.18
N ASP A 139 21.01 6.25 24.44
CA ASP A 139 20.97 5.22 25.51
C ASP A 139 21.67 3.89 25.17
N GLN A 140 22.70 3.91 24.32
CA GLN A 140 23.36 2.72 23.78
C GLN A 140 22.39 1.73 23.12
N ALA A 141 21.23 2.20 22.64
CA ALA A 141 20.17 1.35 22.09
C ALA A 141 20.67 0.54 20.89
N TYR A 142 21.58 1.10 20.08
CA TYR A 142 22.27 0.38 19.01
C TYR A 142 23.02 -0.87 19.52
N TYR A 143 23.73 -0.75 20.65
CA TYR A 143 24.46 -1.88 21.25
C TYR A 143 23.49 -2.89 21.86
N ARG A 144 22.43 -2.41 22.54
CA ARG A 144 21.40 -3.28 23.13
C ARG A 144 20.61 -4.06 22.07
N ALA A 145 20.35 -3.45 20.92
CA ALA A 145 19.67 -4.09 19.80
C ALA A 145 20.59 -5.06 19.06
N ALA A 146 21.80 -4.63 18.67
CA ALA A 146 22.70 -5.43 17.83
C ALA A 146 23.42 -6.54 18.59
N VAL A 147 23.90 -6.26 19.81
CA VAL A 147 24.75 -7.19 20.58
C VAL A 147 23.95 -7.94 21.63
N LEU A 148 23.12 -7.24 22.41
CA LEU A 148 22.34 -7.88 23.48
C LEU A 148 21.03 -8.51 22.98
N ARG A 149 20.67 -8.34 21.69
CA ARG A 149 19.42 -8.82 21.06
C ARG A 149 18.15 -8.51 21.86
N VAL A 150 18.17 -7.44 22.66
CA VAL A 150 17.04 -7.05 23.52
C VAL A 150 15.87 -6.62 22.64
N GLY A 151 14.72 -7.27 22.81
CA GLY A 151 13.51 -6.96 22.05
C GLY A 151 13.40 -7.65 20.69
N ASN A 152 14.31 -8.59 20.36
CA ASN A 152 14.24 -9.40 19.13
C ASN A 152 14.24 -8.55 17.83
N LEU A 153 15.00 -7.45 17.85
CA LEU A 153 15.10 -6.52 16.72
C LEU A 153 16.17 -6.97 15.73
N ASP A 154 15.83 -7.91 14.87
CA ASP A 154 16.73 -8.36 13.80
C ASP A 154 16.81 -7.34 12.64
N ASN A 155 18.00 -7.23 12.05
CA ASN A 155 18.32 -6.38 10.89
C ASN A 155 17.90 -4.91 11.07
N ALA A 156 18.32 -4.28 12.17
CA ALA A 156 17.97 -2.90 12.49
C ALA A 156 18.46 -1.90 11.42
N ASP A 157 19.61 -2.16 10.82
CA ASP A 157 20.17 -1.44 9.68
C ASP A 157 19.23 -1.47 8.46
N GLN A 158 18.77 -2.65 8.05
CA GLN A 158 17.82 -2.81 6.96
C GLN A 158 16.49 -2.11 7.26
N ARG A 159 16.00 -2.24 8.50
CA ARG A 159 14.74 -1.60 8.90
C ARG A 159 14.82 -0.07 8.82
N ILE A 160 15.93 0.51 9.27
CA ILE A 160 16.11 1.97 9.31
C ILE A 160 16.38 2.53 7.91
N ALA A 161 17.19 1.84 7.10
CA ALA A 161 17.59 2.31 5.78
C ALA A 161 16.50 2.08 4.71
N ASP A 162 15.99 0.85 4.64
CA ASP A 162 15.14 0.40 3.53
C ASP A 162 13.66 0.35 3.93
N ASP A 163 13.33 -0.32 5.04
CA ASP A 163 11.92 -0.53 5.39
C ASP A 163 11.21 0.80 5.72
N LEU A 164 11.89 1.74 6.40
CA LEU A 164 11.34 3.08 6.64
C LEU A 164 11.10 3.84 5.33
N ASN A 165 12.02 3.72 4.38
CA ASN A 165 11.90 4.38 3.07
C ASN A 165 10.71 3.80 2.29
N GLN A 166 10.63 2.47 2.21
CA GLN A 166 9.54 1.76 1.55
C GLN A 166 8.19 2.08 2.22
N PHE A 167 8.14 2.09 3.56
CA PHE A 167 6.95 2.45 4.31
C PHE A 167 6.47 3.87 3.98
N CYS A 168 7.35 4.87 4.03
CA CYS A 168 6.99 6.26 3.74
C CYS A 168 6.48 6.41 2.31
N HIS A 169 7.12 5.77 1.33
CA HIS A 169 6.67 5.78 -0.06
C HIS A 169 5.28 5.15 -0.20
N THR A 170 5.09 3.94 0.34
CA THR A 170 3.80 3.24 0.28
C THR A 170 2.71 4.01 1.00
N ALA A 171 2.98 4.61 2.17
CA ALA A 171 2.00 5.38 2.92
C ALA A 171 1.54 6.63 2.15
N SER A 172 2.48 7.35 1.53
CA SER A 172 2.20 8.56 0.74
C SER A 172 1.43 8.25 -0.54
N ASP A 173 1.84 7.18 -1.22
CA ASP A 173 1.18 6.71 -2.44
C ASP A 173 -0.23 6.19 -2.12
N LEU A 174 -0.40 5.43 -1.04
CA LEU A 174 -1.70 4.94 -0.59
C LEU A 174 -2.65 6.09 -0.24
N PHE A 175 -2.16 7.12 0.46
CA PHE A 175 -2.93 8.33 0.73
C PHE A 175 -3.46 8.91 -0.58
N SER A 176 -2.55 9.18 -1.53
CA SER A 176 -2.88 9.78 -2.82
C SER A 176 -3.87 8.94 -3.65
N ARG A 177 -3.68 7.62 -3.66
CA ARG A 177 -4.51 6.66 -4.41
C ARG A 177 -5.88 6.42 -3.80
N THR A 178 -6.03 6.61 -2.49
CA THR A 178 -7.29 6.39 -1.77
C THR A 178 -8.10 7.68 -1.68
N PHE A 179 -7.43 8.81 -1.45
CA PHE A 179 -8.11 10.10 -1.30
C PHE A 179 -8.79 10.54 -2.59
N LYS A 180 -8.16 10.26 -3.74
CA LYS A 180 -8.72 10.57 -5.05
C LYS A 180 -10.11 9.95 -5.29
N PRO A 181 -10.29 8.62 -5.26
CA PRO A 181 -11.60 8.01 -5.47
C PRO A 181 -12.61 8.41 -4.39
N LEU A 182 -12.18 8.63 -3.14
CA LEU A 182 -13.08 9.12 -2.09
C LEU A 182 -13.65 10.51 -2.41
N LEU A 183 -12.80 11.46 -2.82
CA LEU A 183 -13.24 12.79 -3.23
C LEU A 183 -14.11 12.72 -4.48
N ASP A 184 -13.73 11.90 -5.46
CA ASP A 184 -14.49 11.72 -6.69
C ASP A 184 -15.90 11.17 -6.37
N VAL A 185 -16.04 10.22 -5.44
CA VAL A 185 -17.34 9.70 -4.98
C VAL A 185 -18.15 10.79 -4.28
N ILE A 186 -17.57 11.51 -3.31
CA ILE A 186 -18.28 12.56 -2.57
C ILE A 186 -18.82 13.64 -3.52
N LEU A 187 -17.96 14.17 -4.40
CA LEU A 187 -18.33 15.21 -5.35
C LEU A 187 -19.38 14.72 -6.36
N SER A 188 -19.26 13.48 -6.81
CA SER A 188 -20.23 12.89 -7.74
C SER A 188 -21.58 12.68 -7.07
N THR A 189 -21.60 12.21 -5.82
CA THR A 189 -22.83 12.04 -5.04
C THR A 189 -23.53 13.38 -4.79
N MET A 190 -22.78 14.43 -4.42
CA MET A 190 -23.35 15.76 -4.22
C MET A 190 -24.00 16.31 -5.50
N ARG A 191 -23.28 16.26 -6.64
CA ARG A 191 -23.83 16.72 -7.92
C ARG A 191 -25.02 15.89 -8.41
N MET A 192 -24.99 14.58 -8.19
CA MET A 192 -26.12 13.73 -8.54
C MET A 192 -27.36 14.09 -7.71
N GLY A 193 -27.16 14.44 -6.44
CA GLY A 193 -28.23 14.88 -5.54
C GLY A 193 -28.87 16.18 -6.01
N GLU A 194 -28.05 17.13 -6.46
CA GLU A 194 -28.54 18.40 -7.03
C GLU A 194 -29.28 18.20 -8.36
N ASN A 195 -28.76 17.35 -9.27
CA ASN A 195 -29.30 17.22 -10.63
C ASN A 195 -30.48 16.24 -10.75
N MET A 196 -30.48 15.13 -10.01
CA MET A 196 -31.46 14.03 -10.14
C MET A 196 -32.28 13.79 -8.86
N GLY A 197 -31.99 14.54 -7.78
CA GLY A 197 -32.65 14.37 -6.49
C GLY A 197 -32.31 13.05 -5.78
N TYR A 198 -32.93 12.82 -4.63
CA TYR A 198 -32.68 11.64 -3.79
C TYR A 198 -33.04 10.31 -4.47
N GLY A 199 -34.01 10.31 -5.40
CA GLY A 199 -34.41 9.11 -6.15
C GLY A 199 -33.28 8.56 -7.03
N GLY A 200 -32.54 9.43 -7.73
CA GLY A 200 -31.39 9.02 -8.54
C GLY A 200 -30.26 8.41 -7.72
N LEU A 201 -30.01 8.93 -6.51
CA LEU A 201 -29.00 8.38 -5.58
C LEU A 201 -29.37 6.96 -5.12
N VAL A 202 -30.63 6.73 -4.75
CA VAL A 202 -31.09 5.42 -4.28
C VAL A 202 -30.92 4.37 -5.39
N VAL A 203 -31.27 4.70 -6.64
CA VAL A 203 -31.07 3.81 -7.78
C VAL A 203 -29.58 3.51 -8.02
N LEU A 204 -28.72 4.53 -7.97
CA LEU A 204 -27.28 4.36 -8.17
C LEU A 204 -26.65 3.43 -7.12
N TYR A 205 -26.93 3.68 -5.83
CA TYR A 205 -26.37 2.89 -4.75
C TYR A 205 -26.96 1.47 -4.69
N SER A 206 -28.26 1.31 -4.96
CA SER A 206 -28.88 -0.03 -5.03
C SER A 206 -28.27 -0.86 -6.16
N TYR A 207 -28.08 -0.27 -7.35
CA TYR A 207 -27.35 -0.90 -8.45
C TYR A 207 -25.93 -1.31 -8.05
N PHE A 208 -25.20 -0.43 -7.36
CA PHE A 208 -23.82 -0.71 -6.92
C PHE A 208 -23.75 -1.86 -5.91
N LEU A 209 -24.65 -1.88 -4.93
CA LEU A 209 -24.74 -2.95 -3.93
C LEU A 209 -25.14 -4.29 -4.56
N PHE A 210 -26.11 -4.27 -5.48
CA PHE A 210 -26.54 -5.47 -6.21
C PHE A 210 -25.39 -6.02 -7.06
N SER A 211 -24.74 -5.17 -7.85
CA SER A 211 -23.57 -5.56 -8.65
C SER A 211 -22.44 -6.12 -7.77
N GLY A 212 -22.15 -5.47 -6.63
CA GLY A 212 -21.17 -5.96 -5.67
C GLY A 212 -21.52 -7.33 -5.08
N ALA A 213 -22.80 -7.59 -4.79
CA ALA A 213 -23.25 -8.89 -4.31
C ALA A 213 -23.11 -9.98 -5.38
N VAL A 214 -23.48 -9.68 -6.62
CA VAL A 214 -23.30 -10.58 -7.77
C VAL A 214 -21.82 -10.90 -7.99
N ILE A 215 -20.96 -9.88 -8.02
CA ILE A 215 -19.51 -10.05 -8.15
C ILE A 215 -18.99 -10.92 -7.01
N ARG A 216 -19.40 -10.69 -5.76
CA ARG A 216 -18.98 -11.49 -4.62
C ARG A 216 -19.45 -12.94 -4.70
N ALA A 217 -20.65 -13.18 -5.23
CA ALA A 217 -21.19 -14.53 -5.40
C ALA A 217 -20.46 -15.32 -6.50
N VAL A 218 -20.04 -14.64 -7.57
CA VAL A 218 -19.33 -15.27 -8.71
C VAL A 218 -17.82 -15.33 -8.47
N SER A 219 -17.26 -14.44 -7.64
CA SER A 219 -15.82 -14.37 -7.41
C SER A 219 -15.31 -15.59 -6.64
N PRO A 220 -14.32 -16.32 -7.17
CA PRO A 220 -13.70 -17.42 -6.44
C PRO A 220 -12.91 -16.91 -5.22
N PRO A 221 -12.57 -17.77 -4.24
CA PRO A 221 -11.82 -17.40 -3.05
C PRO A 221 -10.34 -17.11 -3.36
N PHE A 222 -10.07 -15.97 -4.00
CA PHE A 222 -8.73 -15.54 -4.40
C PHE A 222 -7.75 -15.49 -3.22
N SER A 223 -8.21 -15.12 -2.03
CA SER A 223 -7.37 -15.08 -0.83
C SER A 223 -6.77 -16.44 -0.48
N GLU A 224 -7.56 -17.52 -0.61
CA GLU A 224 -7.10 -18.88 -0.35
C GLU A 224 -6.09 -19.32 -1.42
N TYR A 225 -6.36 -19.03 -2.70
CA TYR A 225 -5.43 -19.34 -3.79
C TYR A 225 -4.10 -18.60 -3.63
N ILE A 226 -4.13 -17.32 -3.26
CA ILE A 226 -2.91 -16.53 -3.00
C ILE A 226 -2.16 -17.11 -1.81
N ALA A 227 -2.84 -17.43 -0.71
CA ALA A 227 -2.21 -18.03 0.47
C ALA A 227 -1.55 -19.38 0.14
N ARG A 228 -2.22 -20.21 -0.68
CA ARG A 228 -1.68 -21.49 -1.13
C ARG A 228 -0.48 -21.31 -2.06
N SER A 229 -0.55 -20.37 -3.01
CA SER A 229 0.57 -20.04 -3.91
C SER A 229 1.79 -19.56 -3.13
N GLN A 230 1.60 -18.63 -2.18
CA GLN A 230 2.68 -18.13 -1.33
C GLN A 230 3.31 -19.22 -0.47
N LYS A 231 2.49 -20.17 0.03
CA LYS A 231 2.99 -21.33 0.77
C LYS A 231 3.88 -22.20 -0.12
N LEU A 232 3.42 -22.55 -1.32
CA LEU A 232 4.18 -23.36 -2.26
C LEU A 232 5.49 -22.68 -2.69
N GLU A 233 5.44 -21.38 -2.98
CA GLU A 233 6.64 -20.62 -3.34
C GLU A 233 7.61 -20.52 -2.16
N GLY A 234 7.10 -20.34 -0.94
CA GLY A 234 7.90 -20.38 0.28
C GLY A 234 8.57 -21.73 0.51
N ASP A 235 7.86 -22.83 0.25
CA ASP A 235 8.39 -24.19 0.34
C ASP A 235 9.46 -24.44 -0.73
N PHE A 236 9.24 -23.98 -1.97
CA PHE A 236 10.23 -24.03 -3.05
C PHE A 236 11.51 -23.27 -2.68
N ARG A 237 11.39 -22.00 -2.22
CA ARG A 237 12.54 -21.19 -1.79
C ARG A 237 13.30 -21.86 -0.65
N ARG A 238 12.60 -22.47 0.31
CA ARG A 238 13.22 -23.21 1.41
C ARG A 238 14.01 -24.42 0.89
N MET A 239 13.42 -25.22 0.00
CA MET A 239 14.09 -26.39 -0.57
C MET A 239 15.30 -25.98 -1.41
N HIS A 240 15.19 -24.91 -2.18
CA HIS A 240 16.31 -24.38 -2.96
C HIS A 240 17.46 -23.89 -2.06
N SER A 241 17.14 -23.16 -0.97
CA SER A 241 18.14 -22.77 0.01
C SER A 241 18.82 -23.98 0.66
N ARG A 242 18.05 -25.04 0.97
CA ARG A 242 18.63 -26.28 1.52
C ARG A 242 19.54 -26.99 0.53
N LEU A 243 19.18 -27.01 -0.75
CA LEU A 243 20.02 -27.56 -1.81
C LEU A 243 21.36 -26.83 -1.89
N ILE A 244 21.35 -25.49 -1.81
CA ILE A 244 22.59 -24.70 -1.80
C ILE A 244 23.44 -25.02 -0.55
N THR A 245 22.83 -25.14 0.62
CA THR A 245 23.55 -25.44 1.86
C THR A 245 24.15 -26.85 1.87
N LEU A 246 23.45 -27.82 1.27
CA LEU A 246 23.88 -29.22 1.18
C LEU A 246 24.52 -29.53 -0.18
N ALA A 247 24.95 -28.50 -0.93
CA ALA A 247 25.44 -28.67 -2.30
C ALA A 247 26.69 -29.57 -2.35
N GLU A 248 27.55 -29.48 -1.33
CA GLU A 248 28.76 -30.29 -1.23
C GLU A 248 28.44 -31.78 -0.99
N GLU A 249 27.54 -32.10 -0.05
CA GLU A 249 27.08 -33.48 0.22
C GLU A 249 26.29 -34.11 -0.93
N VAL A 250 25.65 -33.29 -1.76
CA VAL A 250 24.92 -33.78 -2.95
C VAL A 250 25.86 -33.98 -4.14
N ALA A 251 26.98 -33.24 -4.20
CA ALA A 251 27.91 -33.27 -5.31
C ALA A 251 29.05 -34.28 -5.16
N PHE A 252 29.45 -34.63 -3.94
CA PHE A 252 30.59 -35.51 -3.62
C PHE A 252 30.20 -36.58 -2.59
#